data_AF-A0A7C4FD50-F1
#
_entry.id   AF-A0A7C4FD50-F1
#
_cell.length_a   1.000
_cell.length_b   1.000
_cell.length_c   1.000
_cell.angle_alpha   90.00
_cell.angle_beta   90.00
_cell.angle_gamma   90.00
#
_symmetry.space_group_name_H-M   'P 1'
#
loop_
_entity.id
_entity.type
_entity.pdbx_description
1 polymer ?
#
loop_
_entity_poly.entity_id
_entity_poly.type
_entity_poly.pdbx_seq_one_letter_code
_entity_poly.pdbx_strand_id
1 'polypeptide(L)'
;MRQGTLRATGEPQDAGSHSAVDNEGLLLHLLRSGHCEAEPHNFADAGRHPLRHNLQGDDPEGAEEALARGASVSGAPGLSRRPPRGFFASPFCLTCGACCRGTEMPLLREDVERLEELSLKRENFAVESEGFFRLRNVGGYCVFYDTGSGRCKVYDARPLGCRLYPLVFDEERGVLLDPECPLAGFFSEECGELEGALLLLRRVLRSLHAEYGYRYSEKLLEESARKLLSRCQQRAAP
;
A
#
# COMPACT_ATOMS: atom_id res chain seq x y z
N MET A 1 -33.06 60.38 9.06
CA MET A 1 -32.15 59.74 8.09
C MET A 1 -31.06 59.05 8.91
N ARG A 2 -31.14 57.71 9.11
CA ARG A 2 -30.22 56.66 8.57
C ARG A 2 -28.75 56.88 9.03
N GLN A 3 -28.00 56.00 9.71
CA GLN A 3 -27.96 54.54 10.00
C GLN A 3 -27.12 54.32 11.31
N GLY A 4 -27.31 53.28 12.14
CA GLY A 4 -26.63 51.95 12.08
C GLY A 4 -25.15 52.04 12.55
N THR A 5 -24.59 51.29 13.51
CA THR A 5 -24.59 49.82 13.69
C THR A 5 -23.92 49.39 15.00
N LEU A 6 -24.37 48.25 15.55
CA LEU A 6 -23.73 47.40 16.57
C LEU A 6 -22.42 46.75 16.09
N ARG A 7 -21.52 46.40 17.03
CA ARG A 7 -20.90 45.05 17.09
C ARG A 7 -20.16 44.77 18.41
N ALA A 8 -20.52 43.64 19.01
CA ALA A 8 -19.75 42.87 19.97
C ALA A 8 -19.20 41.60 19.25
N THR A 9 -18.39 40.82 19.98
CA THR A 9 -17.76 39.50 19.69
C THR A 9 -16.35 39.58 19.06
N GLY A 10 -15.34 38.77 19.43
CA GLY A 10 -15.24 37.64 20.37
C GLY A 10 -13.78 37.11 20.47
N GLU A 11 -13.54 36.17 21.38
CA GLU A 11 -12.49 35.13 21.30
C GLU A 11 -13.10 33.84 20.71
N PRO A 12 -12.35 32.75 20.48
CA PRO A 12 -11.04 32.58 19.84
C PRO A 12 -11.20 31.76 18.52
N GLN A 13 -10.19 31.70 17.65
CA GLN A 13 -10.25 30.84 16.45
C GLN A 13 -9.20 29.74 16.44
N ASP A 14 -9.72 28.61 15.96
CA ASP A 14 -9.29 27.23 15.98
C ASP A 14 -8.07 26.89 15.11
N ALA A 15 -7.57 25.69 15.39
CA ALA A 15 -6.58 24.96 14.63
C ALA A 15 -7.02 24.58 13.20
N GLY A 16 -6.03 24.45 12.30
CA GLY A 16 -6.13 23.58 11.12
C GLY A 16 -5.79 24.23 9.78
N SER A 17 -4.73 23.74 9.14
CA SER A 17 -4.74 23.51 7.69
C SER A 17 -3.72 22.44 7.32
N HIS A 18 -4.21 21.21 7.15
CA HIS A 18 -3.57 20.25 6.25
C HIS A 18 -3.85 20.74 4.84
N SER A 19 -2.82 21.11 4.09
CA SER A 19 -2.94 21.52 2.69
C SER A 19 -3.48 20.37 1.86
N ALA A 20 -4.57 20.63 1.12
CA ALA A 20 -5.10 19.74 0.12
C ALA A 20 -4.03 19.51 -0.97
N VAL A 21 -3.81 18.26 -1.32
CA VAL A 21 -2.93 17.88 -2.43
C VAL A 21 -3.68 18.19 -3.73
N ASP A 22 -3.11 19.07 -4.56
CA ASP A 22 -3.73 19.55 -5.80
C ASP A 22 -3.80 18.42 -6.85
N ASN A 23 -4.94 17.72 -6.88
CA ASN A 23 -5.18 16.55 -7.72
C ASN A 23 -5.04 16.82 -9.24
N GLU A 24 -5.25 18.06 -9.70
CA GLU A 24 -5.07 18.42 -11.11
C GLU A 24 -3.58 18.45 -11.52
N GLY A 25 -2.69 18.83 -10.59
CA GLY A 25 -1.25 18.85 -10.83
C GLY A 25 -0.66 17.45 -11.01
N LEU A 26 -1.13 16.47 -10.23
CA LEU A 26 -0.67 15.09 -10.30
C LEU A 26 -1.07 14.43 -11.64
N LEU A 27 -2.30 14.66 -12.09
CA LEU A 27 -2.78 14.13 -13.37
C LEU A 27 -2.03 14.75 -14.57
N LEU A 28 -1.82 16.08 -14.55
CA LEU A 28 -1.03 16.74 -15.59
C LEU A 28 0.45 16.34 -15.58
N HIS A 29 1.04 16.08 -14.41
CA HIS A 29 2.42 15.60 -14.29
C HIS A 29 2.57 14.21 -14.93
N LEU A 30 1.67 13.27 -14.60
CA LEU A 30 1.67 11.91 -15.15
C LEU A 30 1.44 11.87 -16.68
N LEU A 31 0.58 12.76 -17.19
CA LEU A 31 0.35 12.90 -18.64
C LEU A 31 1.55 13.52 -19.37
N ARG A 32 2.29 14.43 -18.73
CA ARG A 32 3.48 15.10 -19.31
C ARG A 32 4.75 14.25 -19.24
N SER A 33 4.88 13.37 -18.25
CA SER A 33 6.03 12.47 -18.11
C SER A 33 5.97 11.22 -19.00
N GLY A 34 4.92 11.08 -19.83
CA GLY A 34 4.79 9.96 -20.76
C GLY A 34 4.58 8.60 -20.08
N HIS A 35 4.19 8.57 -18.80
CA HIS A 35 4.01 7.33 -18.04
C HIS A 35 2.66 6.62 -18.32
N CYS A 36 1.92 7.08 -19.33
CA CYS A 36 0.61 6.54 -19.70
C CYS A 36 0.63 5.58 -20.90
N GLU A 37 1.76 5.42 -21.59
CA GLU A 37 1.88 4.35 -22.59
C GLU A 37 2.37 3.10 -21.87
N ALA A 38 1.42 2.25 -21.47
CA ALA A 38 1.71 0.86 -21.17
C ALA A 38 2.13 0.16 -22.47
N GLU A 39 3.38 0.36 -22.88
CA GLU A 39 4.04 -0.47 -23.87
C GLU A 39 3.97 -1.94 -23.40
N PRO A 40 3.70 -2.91 -24.29
CA PRO A 40 3.75 -4.32 -23.95
C PRO A 40 5.21 -4.69 -23.71
N HIS A 41 5.70 -4.45 -22.49
CA HIS A 41 7.05 -4.82 -22.12
C HIS A 41 7.19 -6.34 -22.15
N ASN A 42 7.97 -6.78 -23.13
CA ASN A 42 8.42 -8.14 -23.33
C ASN A 42 9.01 -8.69 -22.02
N PHE A 43 8.41 -9.76 -21.50
CA PHE A 43 8.64 -10.39 -20.19
C PHE A 43 10.08 -10.92 -19.94
N ALA A 44 11.04 -10.62 -20.82
CA ALA A 44 12.35 -11.26 -20.82
C ALA A 44 13.44 -10.53 -20.02
N ASP A 45 13.23 -9.30 -19.53
CA ASP A 45 14.33 -8.51 -18.96
C ASP A 45 14.02 -7.74 -17.66
N ALA A 46 12.92 -8.08 -16.97
CA ALA A 46 12.70 -7.59 -15.61
C ALA A 46 13.62 -8.37 -14.65
N GLY A 47 14.68 -7.72 -14.18
CA GLY A 47 15.57 -8.22 -13.15
C GLY A 47 14.80 -8.91 -12.02
N ARG A 48 15.27 -10.11 -11.67
CA ARG A 48 14.73 -11.03 -10.68
C ARG A 48 14.41 -10.26 -9.37
N HIS A 49 13.13 -9.98 -9.10
CA HIS A 49 12.72 -9.56 -7.77
C HIS A 49 12.98 -10.74 -6.82
N PRO A 50 13.65 -10.57 -5.67
CA PRO A 50 14.12 -11.68 -4.83
C PRO A 50 13.02 -12.58 -4.24
N LEU A 51 11.74 -12.21 -4.39
CA LEU A 51 10.61 -13.02 -3.95
C LEU A 51 10.00 -13.84 -5.10
N ARG A 52 10.34 -13.54 -6.38
CA ARG A 52 9.85 -14.27 -7.57
C ARG A 52 10.53 -15.63 -7.69
N HIS A 53 10.19 -16.57 -6.81
CA HIS A 53 10.51 -17.98 -6.95
C HIS A 53 9.24 -18.78 -7.26
N ASN A 54 9.21 -19.33 -8.48
CA ASN A 54 8.26 -20.32 -9.00
C ASN A 54 6.77 -19.96 -8.99
N LEU A 55 6.33 -19.32 -10.09
CA LEU A 55 4.95 -19.41 -10.57
C LEU A 55 4.73 -20.77 -11.23
N GLN A 56 4.46 -21.81 -10.45
CA GLN A 56 3.88 -23.03 -11.00
C GLN A 56 2.93 -23.67 -10.00
N GLY A 57 1.63 -23.55 -10.31
CA GLY A 57 0.56 -24.30 -9.67
C GLY A 57 -0.29 -23.51 -8.67
N ASP A 58 -1.07 -22.55 -9.16
CA ASP A 58 -2.29 -22.13 -8.46
C ASP A 58 -3.49 -22.60 -9.30
N ASP A 59 -4.15 -23.64 -8.80
CA ASP A 59 -5.33 -24.27 -9.40
C ASP A 59 -6.52 -23.29 -9.32
N PRO A 60 -7.06 -22.80 -10.46
CA PRO A 60 -8.02 -21.69 -10.48
C PRO A 60 -9.43 -22.08 -10.04
N GLU A 61 -9.81 -23.35 -10.13
CA GLU A 61 -11.22 -23.76 -10.06
C GLU A 61 -11.84 -23.70 -8.64
N GLY A 62 -11.03 -23.71 -7.58
CA GLY A 62 -11.53 -23.66 -6.19
C GLY A 62 -11.67 -22.26 -5.60
N ALA A 63 -10.89 -21.28 -6.08
CA ALA A 63 -10.83 -19.94 -5.49
C ALA A 63 -11.91 -18.99 -6.03
N GLU A 64 -12.31 -19.16 -7.30
CA GLU A 64 -13.36 -18.34 -7.91
C GLU A 64 -14.71 -18.52 -7.23
N GLU A 65 -15.10 -19.77 -6.90
CA GLU A 65 -16.42 -20.03 -6.30
C GLU A 65 -16.53 -19.56 -4.84
N ALA A 66 -15.42 -19.57 -4.10
CA ALA A 66 -15.38 -19.07 -2.72
C ALA A 66 -15.45 -17.53 -2.65
N LEU A 67 -14.91 -16.83 -3.65
CA LEU A 67 -14.87 -15.37 -3.70
C LEU A 67 -16.10 -14.75 -4.37
N ALA A 68 -16.73 -15.44 -5.33
CA ALA A 68 -17.99 -15.02 -5.95
C ALA A 68 -19.17 -14.97 -4.96
N ARG A 69 -19.08 -15.69 -3.84
CA ARG A 69 -20.04 -15.64 -2.73
C ARG A 69 -19.71 -14.55 -1.69
N GLY A 70 -18.56 -13.89 -1.82
CA GLY A 70 -18.09 -12.80 -0.96
C GLY A 70 -18.68 -11.46 -1.39
N ALA A 71 -19.76 -11.07 -0.71
CA ALA A 71 -20.46 -9.81 -0.89
C ALA A 71 -19.52 -8.60 -1.06
N SER A 72 -19.97 -7.63 -1.86
CA SER A 72 -19.58 -6.23 -1.71
C SER A 72 -19.49 -5.88 -0.22
N VAL A 73 -18.29 -5.63 0.30
CA VAL A 73 -18.05 -5.25 1.71
C VAL A 73 -18.56 -3.84 2.05
N SER A 74 -19.54 -3.33 1.30
CA SER A 74 -20.41 -2.24 1.71
C SER A 74 -21.37 -2.72 2.81
N GLY A 75 -20.87 -2.91 4.03
CA GLY A 75 -21.75 -3.08 5.20
C GLY A 75 -21.41 -4.18 6.19
N ALA A 76 -20.14 -4.58 6.37
CA ALA A 76 -19.78 -5.46 7.50
C ALA A 76 -20.05 -4.74 8.84
N PRO A 77 -21.01 -5.21 9.67
CA PRO A 77 -21.30 -4.59 10.96
C PRO A 77 -20.30 -5.13 11.98
N GLY A 78 -19.40 -4.27 12.49
CA GLY A 78 -18.48 -4.67 13.55
C GLY A 78 -17.09 -4.02 13.57
N LEU A 79 -16.70 -3.26 12.55
CA LEU A 79 -15.40 -2.58 12.52
C LEU A 79 -15.40 -1.35 13.45
N SER A 80 -15.36 -1.57 14.77
CA SER A 80 -15.28 -0.53 15.82
C SER A 80 -14.00 0.33 15.74
N ARG A 81 -13.04 -0.02 14.88
CA ARG A 81 -11.86 0.80 14.58
C ARG A 81 -11.72 0.86 13.07
N ARG A 82 -12.11 1.98 12.45
CA ARG A 82 -11.72 2.24 11.05
C ARG A 82 -10.20 2.09 10.99
N PRO A 83 -9.65 1.14 10.23
CA PRO A 83 -8.21 1.02 10.11
C PRO A 83 -7.65 2.33 9.53
N PRO A 84 -6.52 2.83 10.03
CA PRO A 84 -5.97 4.10 9.58
C PRO A 84 -5.76 4.09 8.07
N ARG A 85 -6.02 5.21 7.41
CA ARG A 85 -5.59 5.41 6.01
C ARG A 85 -4.09 5.09 5.96
N GLY A 86 -3.67 4.25 5.03
CA GLY A 86 -2.26 3.87 4.87
C GLY A 86 -1.40 5.07 4.48
N PHE A 87 -0.11 4.83 4.31
CA PHE A 87 0.80 5.80 3.70
C PHE A 87 0.64 5.79 2.17
N PHE A 88 1.11 6.83 1.51
CA PHE A 88 1.23 6.91 0.06
C PHE A 88 -0.11 6.70 -0.67
N ALA A 89 -1.15 7.39 -0.19
CA ALA A 89 -2.48 7.27 -0.74
C ALA A 89 -2.75 8.35 -1.80
N SER A 90 -3.07 7.93 -3.01
CA SER A 90 -3.57 8.79 -4.09
C SER A 90 -4.88 8.22 -4.64
N PRO A 91 -5.80 9.06 -5.16
CA PRO A 91 -6.97 8.57 -5.90
C PRO A 91 -6.61 7.59 -7.03
N PHE A 92 -5.43 7.74 -7.65
CA PHE A 92 -4.93 6.85 -8.69
C PHE A 92 -4.65 5.42 -8.18
N CYS A 93 -4.37 5.24 -6.89
CA CYS A 93 -4.20 3.92 -6.28
C CYS A 93 -5.48 3.08 -6.31
N LEU A 94 -6.65 3.71 -6.47
CA LEU A 94 -7.93 3.01 -6.56
C LEU A 94 -8.18 2.42 -7.96
N THR A 95 -7.35 2.70 -8.95
CA THR A 95 -7.55 2.25 -10.34
C THR A 95 -6.31 1.65 -11.00
N CYS A 96 -5.10 1.84 -10.47
CA CYS A 96 -3.88 1.40 -11.17
C CYS A 96 -3.59 -0.12 -11.10
N GLY A 97 -3.97 -0.78 -10.00
CA GLY A 97 -3.75 -2.21 -9.76
C GLY A 97 -2.29 -2.67 -9.64
N ALA A 98 -1.30 -1.77 -9.68
CA ALA A 98 0.12 -2.14 -9.72
C ALA A 98 0.55 -3.00 -8.52
N CYS A 99 0.16 -2.59 -7.32
CA CYS A 99 0.48 -3.33 -6.08
C CYS A 99 -0.20 -4.71 -5.98
N CYS A 100 -1.18 -5.00 -6.83
CA CYS A 100 -1.89 -6.27 -6.84
C CYS A 100 -1.30 -7.27 -7.84
N ARG A 101 -0.47 -6.86 -8.79
CA ARG A 101 0.11 -7.75 -9.81
C ARG A 101 1.19 -8.62 -9.20
N GLY A 102 1.01 -9.94 -9.25
CA GLY A 102 1.98 -10.94 -8.78
C GLY A 102 2.52 -10.66 -7.38
N THR A 103 1.67 -10.13 -6.48
CA THR A 103 2.13 -9.60 -5.19
C THR A 103 2.59 -10.73 -4.27
N GLU A 104 3.65 -10.48 -3.50
CA GLU A 104 4.19 -11.45 -2.54
C GLU A 104 4.07 -10.92 -1.12
N MET A 105 3.00 -10.16 -0.91
CA MET A 105 2.74 -9.43 0.31
C MET A 105 2.66 -10.38 1.52
N PRO A 106 3.60 -10.28 2.49
CA PRO A 106 3.52 -11.05 3.71
C PRO A 106 2.34 -10.57 4.57
N LEU A 107 1.76 -11.50 5.31
CA LEU A 107 0.65 -11.29 6.23
C LEU A 107 1.14 -11.56 7.65
N LEU A 108 0.96 -10.58 8.53
CA LEU A 108 1.05 -10.81 9.97
C LEU A 108 -0.21 -11.51 10.47
N ARG A 109 -0.14 -12.11 11.66
CA ARG A 109 -1.31 -12.67 12.33
C ARG A 109 -2.42 -11.64 12.48
N GLU A 110 -2.09 -10.40 12.82
CA GLU A 110 -3.07 -9.31 12.92
C GLU A 110 -3.71 -8.94 11.56
N ASP A 111 -3.00 -9.17 10.44
CA ASP A 111 -3.57 -9.00 9.10
C ASP A 111 -4.58 -10.11 8.80
N VAL A 112 -4.23 -11.35 9.13
CA VAL A 112 -5.08 -12.52 8.94
C VAL A 112 -6.36 -12.38 9.77
N GLU A 113 -6.25 -12.07 11.06
CA GLU A 113 -7.38 -11.88 11.96
C GLU A 113 -8.34 -10.79 11.43
N ARG A 114 -7.78 -9.64 11.02
CA ARG A 114 -8.54 -8.53 10.44
C ARG A 114 -9.28 -8.91 9.14
N LEU A 115 -8.69 -9.77 8.32
CA LEU A 115 -9.34 -10.24 7.09
C LEU A 115 -10.41 -11.31 7.38
N GLU A 116 -10.18 -12.18 8.36
CA GLU A 116 -11.17 -13.16 8.83
C GLU A 116 -12.43 -12.50 9.39
N GLU A 117 -12.32 -11.33 10.05
CA GLU A 117 -13.45 -10.51 10.50
C GLU A 117 -14.40 -10.08 9.36
N LEU A 118 -13.92 -10.07 8.11
CA LEU A 118 -14.75 -9.79 6.93
C LEU A 118 -15.51 -11.04 6.43
N SER A 119 -15.65 -12.07 7.28
CA SER A 119 -16.22 -13.38 6.93
C SER A 119 -15.45 -14.12 5.83
N LEU A 120 -14.14 -13.87 5.74
CA LEU A 120 -13.25 -14.55 4.80
C LEU A 120 -12.59 -15.73 5.50
N LYS A 121 -12.58 -16.90 4.87
CA LYS A 121 -11.78 -18.04 5.35
C LYS A 121 -10.33 -17.85 4.93
N ARG A 122 -9.39 -18.09 5.85
CA ARG A 122 -7.95 -17.93 5.63
C ARG A 122 -7.45 -18.60 4.36
N GLU A 123 -7.89 -19.82 4.10
CA GLU A 123 -7.43 -20.65 2.99
C GLU A 123 -7.75 -20.02 1.63
N ASN A 124 -8.80 -19.19 1.59
CA ASN A 124 -9.23 -18.49 0.39
C ASN A 124 -8.30 -17.31 0.04
N PHE A 125 -7.62 -16.71 1.03
CA PHE A 125 -6.85 -15.48 0.79
C PHE A 125 -5.38 -15.52 1.17
N ALA A 126 -4.96 -16.50 1.98
CA ALA A 126 -3.60 -16.66 2.43
C ALA A 126 -3.04 -18.00 1.95
N VAL A 127 -1.75 -17.99 1.62
CA VAL A 127 -0.95 -19.18 1.35
C VAL A 127 0.30 -19.12 2.23
N GLU A 128 0.65 -20.25 2.84
CA GLU A 128 1.92 -20.36 3.56
C GLU A 128 3.05 -20.60 2.56
N SER A 129 4.09 -19.79 2.64
CA SER A 129 5.26 -19.85 1.76
C SER A 129 6.47 -19.43 2.55
N GLU A 130 7.57 -20.18 2.45
CA GLU A 130 8.84 -19.83 3.11
C GLU A 130 8.74 -19.62 4.63
N GLY A 131 7.77 -20.28 5.29
CA GLY A 131 7.58 -20.24 6.74
C GLY A 131 6.74 -19.05 7.26
N PHE A 132 6.13 -18.27 6.37
CA PHE A 132 5.18 -17.20 6.73
C PHE A 132 3.96 -17.21 5.81
N PHE A 133 2.90 -16.52 6.20
CA PHE A 133 1.72 -16.34 5.33
C PHE A 133 1.93 -15.18 4.38
N ARG A 134 1.49 -15.34 3.12
CA ARG A 134 1.39 -14.26 2.13
C ARG A 134 0.02 -14.25 1.46
N LEU A 135 -0.32 -13.14 0.82
CA LEU A 135 -1.55 -13.06 0.01
C LEU A 135 -1.51 -14.07 -1.14
N ARG A 136 -2.62 -14.79 -1.33
CA ARG A 136 -2.83 -15.67 -2.49
C ARG A 136 -2.96 -14.84 -3.76
N ASN A 137 -2.40 -15.36 -4.86
CA ASN A 137 -2.65 -14.84 -6.20
C ASN A 137 -3.58 -15.80 -6.98
N VAL A 138 -4.43 -15.24 -7.84
CA VAL A 138 -5.29 -15.96 -8.79
C VAL A 138 -5.20 -15.21 -10.12
N GLY A 139 -4.88 -15.92 -11.21
CA GLY A 139 -4.73 -15.30 -12.53
C GLY A 139 -3.62 -14.23 -12.61
N GLY A 140 -2.58 -14.35 -11.78
CA GLY A 140 -1.46 -13.39 -11.74
C GLY A 140 -1.72 -12.12 -10.92
N TYR A 141 -2.84 -12.03 -10.21
CA TYR A 141 -3.17 -10.92 -9.33
C TYR A 141 -3.51 -11.40 -7.92
N CYS A 142 -3.36 -10.52 -6.93
CA CYS A 142 -3.89 -10.74 -5.59
C CYS A 142 -5.36 -11.16 -5.67
N VAL A 143 -5.74 -12.18 -4.89
CA VAL A 143 -7.13 -12.68 -4.79
C VAL A 143 -8.16 -11.57 -4.52
N PHE A 144 -7.78 -10.49 -3.85
CA PHE A 144 -8.66 -9.36 -3.58
C PHE A 144 -8.78 -8.34 -4.71
N TYR A 145 -8.01 -8.49 -5.79
CA TYR A 145 -8.11 -7.62 -6.94
C TYR A 145 -9.33 -8.00 -7.78
N ASP A 146 -10.17 -7.01 -8.08
CA ASP A 146 -11.24 -7.12 -9.06
C ASP A 146 -10.72 -6.61 -10.40
N THR A 147 -10.42 -7.52 -11.33
CA THR A 147 -9.94 -7.19 -12.67
C THR A 147 -10.99 -6.48 -13.53
N GLY A 148 -12.29 -6.63 -13.21
CA GLY A 148 -13.37 -5.95 -13.91
C GLY A 148 -13.48 -4.46 -13.54
N SER A 149 -13.34 -4.13 -12.26
CA SER A 149 -13.39 -2.75 -11.78
C SER A 149 -12.03 -2.07 -11.61
N GLY A 150 -10.94 -2.85 -11.60
CA GLY A 150 -9.58 -2.38 -11.30
C GLY A 150 -9.34 -2.08 -9.82
N ARG A 151 -10.21 -2.54 -8.92
CA ARG A 151 -10.23 -2.14 -7.49
C ARG A 151 -9.86 -3.30 -6.56
N CYS A 152 -9.25 -2.96 -5.43
CA CYS A 152 -9.09 -3.90 -4.32
C CYS A 152 -10.41 -4.01 -3.52
N LYS A 153 -10.95 -5.23 -3.41
CA LYS A 153 -12.19 -5.52 -2.69
C LYS A 153 -12.09 -5.23 -1.19
N VAL A 154 -10.89 -5.33 -0.61
CA VAL A 154 -10.63 -5.10 0.82
C VAL A 154 -9.80 -3.84 1.07
N TYR A 155 -9.88 -2.82 0.21
CA TYR A 155 -9.00 -1.64 0.25
C TYR A 155 -8.85 -1.01 1.64
N ASP A 156 -9.97 -0.89 2.37
CA ASP A 156 -9.97 -0.31 3.71
C ASP A 156 -9.35 -1.25 4.74
N ALA A 157 -9.49 -2.56 4.60
CA ALA A 157 -8.96 -3.59 5.49
C ALA A 157 -7.61 -4.18 5.06
N ARG A 158 -6.95 -3.58 4.06
CA ARG A 158 -5.66 -4.03 3.51
C ARG A 158 -4.62 -4.39 4.59
N PRO A 159 -3.80 -5.44 4.37
CA PRO A 159 -2.67 -5.78 5.22
C PRO A 159 -1.72 -4.61 5.48
N LEU A 160 -0.93 -4.67 6.56
CA LEU A 160 0.01 -3.60 6.90
C LEU A 160 1.05 -3.37 5.79
N GLY A 161 1.57 -4.42 5.17
CA GLY A 161 2.49 -4.26 4.04
C GLY A 161 1.83 -3.57 2.83
N CYS A 162 0.56 -3.85 2.53
CA CYS A 162 -0.18 -3.12 1.48
C CYS A 162 -0.40 -1.63 1.80
N ARG A 163 -0.35 -1.24 3.08
CA ARG A 163 -0.44 0.16 3.52
C ARG A 163 0.90 0.89 3.51
N LEU A 164 2.00 0.14 3.41
CA LEU A 164 3.34 0.67 3.26
C LEU A 164 3.71 0.91 1.79
N TYR A 165 3.11 0.14 0.87
CA TYR A 165 3.40 0.26 -0.55
C TYR A 165 3.24 1.71 -1.06
N PRO A 166 4.24 2.28 -1.76
CA PRO A 166 5.36 1.58 -2.41
C PRO A 166 6.64 1.44 -1.57
N LEU A 167 6.66 1.80 -0.29
CA LEU A 167 7.81 1.56 0.57
C LEU A 167 7.96 0.06 0.85
N VAL A 168 9.08 -0.51 0.43
CA VAL A 168 9.41 -1.93 0.58
C VAL A 168 10.78 -2.11 1.22
N PHE A 169 11.01 -3.27 1.82
CA PHE A 169 12.33 -3.71 2.26
C PHE A 169 12.81 -4.85 1.37
N ASP A 170 13.96 -4.66 0.76
CA ASP A 170 14.66 -5.66 -0.05
C ASP A 170 15.89 -6.14 0.74
N GLU A 171 16.09 -7.45 0.80
CA GLU A 171 17.14 -8.05 1.65
C GLU A 171 18.57 -7.68 1.22
N GLU A 172 18.77 -7.31 -0.06
CA GLU A 172 20.06 -6.93 -0.61
C GLU A 172 20.23 -5.40 -0.64
N ARG A 173 19.19 -4.68 -1.04
CA ARG A 173 19.21 -3.22 -1.30
C ARG A 173 18.77 -2.39 -0.09
N GLY A 174 18.05 -2.99 0.85
CA GLY A 174 17.45 -2.33 2.00
C GLY A 174 16.11 -1.66 1.66
N VAL A 175 15.83 -0.54 2.31
CA VAL A 175 14.59 0.23 2.11
C VAL A 175 14.64 1.02 0.81
N LEU A 176 13.61 0.86 -0.01
CA LEU A 176 13.39 1.65 -1.23
C LEU A 176 11.89 1.88 -1.47
N LEU A 177 11.58 2.83 -2.35
CA LEU A 177 10.27 2.89 -3.00
C LEU A 177 10.32 1.98 -4.23
N ASP A 178 9.36 1.06 -4.33
CA ASP A 178 9.25 0.13 -5.44
C ASP A 178 9.10 0.87 -6.77
N PRO A 179 10.05 0.72 -7.71
CA PRO A 179 9.98 1.38 -9.02
C PRO A 179 8.82 0.88 -9.90
N GLU A 180 8.21 -0.27 -9.61
CA GLU A 180 7.00 -0.72 -10.31
C GLU A 180 5.76 0.14 -9.97
N CYS A 181 5.84 0.94 -8.89
CA CYS A 181 4.80 1.91 -8.58
C CYS A 181 4.94 3.15 -9.46
N PRO A 182 3.92 3.49 -10.29
CA PRO A 182 3.96 4.68 -11.14
C PRO A 182 3.99 6.00 -10.37
N LEU A 183 3.69 5.97 -9.07
CA LEU A 183 3.73 7.13 -8.17
C LEU A 183 4.97 7.16 -7.27
N ALA A 184 5.93 6.23 -7.42
CA ALA A 184 7.13 6.17 -6.58
C ALA A 184 7.93 7.48 -6.60
N GLY A 185 8.02 8.12 -7.77
CA GLY A 185 8.66 9.44 -7.92
C GLY A 185 7.96 10.52 -7.10
N PHE A 186 6.65 10.62 -7.21
CA PHE A 186 5.83 11.56 -6.46
C PHE A 186 5.99 11.37 -4.94
N PHE A 187 5.87 10.13 -4.45
CA PHE A 187 6.01 9.84 -3.03
C PHE A 187 7.43 9.99 -2.48
N SER A 188 8.44 10.07 -3.36
CA SER A 188 9.84 10.29 -2.94
C SER A 188 10.11 11.69 -2.39
N GLU A 189 9.15 12.60 -2.51
CA GLU A 189 9.21 13.99 -2.03
C GLU A 189 8.35 14.22 -0.77
N GLU A 190 7.52 13.24 -0.40
CA GLU A 190 6.60 13.28 0.75
C GLU A 190 7.29 12.83 2.05
N CYS A 191 8.26 13.62 2.53
CA CYS A 191 9.15 13.18 3.61
C CYS A 191 8.43 12.89 4.94
N GLY A 192 7.35 13.62 5.25
CA GLY A 192 6.55 13.38 6.44
C GLY A 192 5.83 12.03 6.42
N GLU A 193 5.27 11.63 5.26
CA GLU A 193 4.68 10.29 5.11
C GLU A 193 5.76 9.21 5.15
N LEU A 194 6.91 9.46 4.52
CA LEU A 194 8.03 8.54 4.51
C LEU A 194 8.54 8.23 5.92
N GLU A 195 8.68 9.23 6.79
CA GLU A 195 9.10 9.02 8.19
C GLU A 195 8.12 8.10 8.95
N GLY A 196 6.82 8.36 8.83
CA GLY A 196 5.79 7.52 9.44
C GLY A 196 5.79 6.10 8.87
N ALA A 197 5.95 5.96 7.56
CA ALA A 197 6.00 4.67 6.88
C ALA A 197 7.22 3.85 7.30
N LEU A 198 8.39 4.49 7.50
CA LEU A 198 9.60 3.83 8.00
C LEU A 198 9.41 3.26 9.41
N LEU A 199 8.70 3.98 10.29
CA LEU A 199 8.36 3.48 11.63
C LEU A 199 7.45 2.25 11.56
N LEU A 200 6.46 2.27 10.67
CA LEU A 200 5.58 1.13 10.46
C LEU A 200 6.32 -0.05 9.80
N LEU A 201 7.19 0.19 8.82
CA LEU A 201 8.03 -0.85 8.20
C LEU A 201 8.89 -1.57 9.24
N ARG A 202 9.54 -0.81 10.14
CA ARG A 202 10.30 -1.39 11.26
C ARG A 202 9.42 -2.21 12.20
N ARG A 203 8.18 -1.79 12.45
CA ARG A 203 7.22 -2.60 13.21
C ARG A 203 6.92 -3.90 12.47
N VAL A 204 6.57 -3.83 11.18
CA VAL A 204 6.22 -5.00 10.37
C VAL A 204 7.37 -6.01 10.32
N LEU A 205 8.60 -5.58 10.04
CA LEU A 205 9.76 -6.47 10.00
C LEU A 205 10.04 -7.16 11.35
N ARG A 206 9.91 -6.41 12.46
CA ARG A 206 10.03 -7.00 13.81
C ARG A 206 8.92 -8.00 14.11
N SER A 207 7.68 -7.71 13.71
CA SER A 207 6.56 -8.65 13.85
C SER A 207 6.77 -9.90 13.00
N LEU A 208 7.21 -9.78 11.75
CA LEU A 208 7.56 -10.94 10.91
C LEU A 208 8.65 -11.79 11.55
N HIS A 209 9.68 -11.15 12.11
CA HIS A 209 10.73 -11.86 12.85
C HIS A 209 10.18 -12.59 14.08
N ALA A 210 9.36 -11.93 14.89
CA ALA A 210 8.81 -12.51 16.11
C ALA A 210 7.79 -13.62 15.86
N GLU A 211 6.96 -13.48 14.83
CA GLU A 211 5.87 -14.41 14.52
C GLU A 211 6.33 -15.61 13.68
N TYR A 212 7.26 -15.38 12.74
CA TYR A 212 7.64 -16.38 11.73
C TYR A 212 9.15 -16.65 11.68
N GLY A 213 9.97 -15.98 12.49
CA GLY A 213 11.42 -16.12 12.42
C GLY A 213 12.04 -15.51 11.17
N TYR A 214 11.33 -14.63 10.46
CA TYR A 214 11.85 -13.94 9.27
C TYR A 214 13.16 -13.21 9.60
N ARG A 215 14.19 -13.42 8.78
CA ARG A 215 15.52 -12.85 9.01
C ARG A 215 15.73 -11.66 8.10
N TYR A 216 16.08 -10.52 8.71
CA TYR A 216 16.44 -9.32 7.99
C TYR A 216 17.61 -8.62 8.68
N SER A 217 18.35 -7.79 7.95
CA SER A 217 19.48 -7.04 8.50
C SER A 217 19.00 -5.71 9.08
N GLU A 218 18.96 -5.59 10.42
CA GLU A 218 18.63 -4.33 11.10
C GLU A 218 19.59 -3.20 10.70
N LYS A 219 20.88 -3.52 10.50
CA LYS A 219 21.88 -2.56 10.02
C LYS A 219 21.51 -2.03 8.63
N LEU A 220 21.17 -2.93 7.71
CA LEU A 220 20.78 -2.54 6.34
C LEU A 220 19.50 -1.70 6.37
N LEU A 221 18.51 -2.10 7.16
CA LEU A 221 17.27 -1.33 7.38
C LEU A 221 17.58 0.10 7.83
N GLU A 222 18.39 0.29 8.86
CA GLU A 222 18.70 1.61 9.40
C GLU A 222 19.53 2.47 8.43
N GLU A 223 20.54 1.91 7.78
CA GLU A 223 21.40 2.63 6.84
C GLU A 223 20.63 3.07 5.58
N SER A 224 19.85 2.16 5.00
CA SER A 224 19.04 2.45 3.81
C SER A 224 17.87 3.39 4.11
N ALA A 225 17.20 3.26 5.26
CA ALA A 225 16.15 4.18 5.70
C ALA A 225 16.68 5.62 5.85
N ARG A 226 17.83 5.79 6.54
CA ARG A 226 18.48 7.10 6.68
C ARG A 226 18.85 7.70 5.32
N LYS A 227 19.39 6.88 4.42
CA LYS A 227 19.77 7.31 3.08
C LYS A 227 18.55 7.74 2.25
N LEU A 228 17.46 6.98 2.31
CA LEU A 228 16.22 7.30 1.60
C LEU A 228 15.60 8.61 2.12
N LEU A 229 15.53 8.78 3.44
CA LEU A 229 15.01 10.01 4.04
C LEU A 229 15.88 11.24 3.74
N SER A 230 17.20 11.11 3.81
CA SER A 230 18.12 12.21 3.43
C SER A 230 17.94 12.63 1.96
N ARG A 231 17.74 11.66 1.05
CA ARG A 231 17.44 11.96 -0.36
C ARG A 231 16.10 12.66 -0.53
N CYS A 232 15.08 12.25 0.22
CA CYS A 232 13.78 12.93 0.21
C CYS A 232 13.94 14.41 0.61
N GLN A 233 14.62 14.67 1.72
CA GLN A 233 14.83 16.03 2.23
C GLN A 233 15.63 16.91 1.25
N GLN A 234 16.56 16.33 0.49
CA GLN A 234 17.28 17.05 -0.57
C GLN A 234 16.40 17.40 -1.76
N ARG A 235 15.41 16.56 -2.11
CA ARG A 235 14.47 16.81 -3.20
C ARG A 235 13.38 17.82 -2.83
N ALA A 236 12.95 17.78 -1.57
CA ALA A 236 11.97 18.71 -1.02
C ALA A 236 12.55 20.10 -0.70
N ALA A 237 13.87 20.28 -0.82
CA ALA A 237 14.51 21.58 -0.63
C ALA A 237 14.17 22.50 -1.83
N PRO A 238 13.82 23.78 -1.57
CA PRO A 238 13.40 24.74 -2.60
C PRO A 238 14.52 25.18 -3.54
#